data_AF-A0A1F5TPI1-F1
#
_entry.id   AF-A0A1F5TPI1-F1
#
_cell.length_a   1.000
_cell.length_b   1.000
_cell.length_c   1.000
_cell.angle_alpha   90.00
_cell.angle_beta   90.00
_cell.angle_gamma   90.00
#
_symmetry.space_group_name_H-M   'P 1'
#
loop_
_entity.id
_entity.type
_entity.pdbx_description
1 polymer ?
#
loop_
_entity_poly.entity_id
_entity_poly.type
_entity_poly.pdbx_seq_one_letter_code
_entity_poly.pdbx_strand_id
1 'polypeptide(L)' 'MANTKKHEQFPVLFNNGKIKIYHNHCDEIFIENPKSGVHIRLDIHPYGKGGLEFTTHDRVEPIRVSNMIGWSIIPR' A
#
# COMPACT_ATOMS: atom_id res chain seq x y z
N MET A 1 -3.82 5.05 -33.11
CA MET A 1 -4.75 5.45 -32.03
C MET A 1 -4.32 4.72 -30.78
N ALA A 2 -3.80 5.43 -29.77
CA ALA A 2 -3.28 4.82 -28.55
C ALA A 2 -4.45 4.26 -27.73
N ASN A 3 -4.42 2.95 -27.50
CA ASN A 3 -5.36 2.24 -26.63
C ASN A 3 -4.95 2.49 -25.18
N THR A 4 -5.36 3.63 -24.61
CA THR A 4 -5.17 3.92 -23.19
C THR A 4 -6.09 2.99 -22.40
N LYS A 5 -5.53 1.87 -21.93
CA LYS A 5 -6.12 1.02 -20.90
C LYS A 5 -6.71 1.95 -19.83
N LYS A 6 -8.04 1.95 -19.67
CA LYS A 6 -8.70 2.49 -18.48
C LYS A 6 -8.02 1.81 -17.29
N HIS A 7 -7.17 2.53 -16.58
CA HIS A 7 -6.75 2.09 -15.26
C HIS A 7 -8.04 1.97 -14.46
N GLU A 8 -8.48 0.73 -14.19
CA GLU A 8 -9.60 0.48 -13.28
C GLU A 8 -9.27 1.20 -11.97
N GLN A 9 -9.95 2.31 -11.74
CA GLN A 9 -9.81 3.05 -10.50
C GLN A 9 -10.60 2.26 -9.45
N PHE A 10 -9.88 1.49 -8.65
CA PHE A 10 -10.42 0.84 -7.47
C PHE A 10 -11.10 1.86 -6.54
N PRO A 11 -12.16 1.48 -5.80
CA PRO A 11 -12.82 2.37 -4.86
C PRO A 11 -11.83 2.92 -3.84
N VAL A 12 -11.77 4.26 -3.74
CA VAL A 12 -10.89 4.97 -2.81
C VAL A 12 -11.62 5.16 -1.49
N LEU A 13 -11.06 4.62 -0.42
CA LEU A 13 -11.59 4.71 0.95
C LEU A 13 -11.16 6.01 1.64
N PHE A 14 -9.96 6.51 1.30
CA PHE A 14 -9.42 7.74 1.85
C PHE A 14 -8.40 8.37 0.88
N ASN A 15 -8.42 9.70 0.75
CA ASN A 15 -7.40 10.43 0.00
C ASN A 15 -7.28 11.86 0.52
N ASN A 16 -6.06 12.26 0.89
CA ASN A 16 -5.75 13.64 1.32
C ASN A 16 -4.59 14.26 0.52
N GLY A 17 -4.24 13.69 -0.64
CA GLY A 17 -3.12 14.12 -1.49
C GLY A 17 -1.72 13.74 -0.97
N LYS A 18 -1.60 13.26 0.27
CA LYS A 18 -0.35 12.73 0.85
C LYS A 18 -0.40 11.21 1.02
N ILE A 19 -1.60 10.67 1.23
CA ILE A 19 -1.87 9.26 1.39
C ILE A 19 -3.16 8.97 0.63
N LYS A 20 -3.18 7.85 -0.08
CA LYS A 20 -4.36 7.29 -0.72
C LYS A 20 -4.56 5.86 -0.25
N ILE A 21 -5.77 5.53 0.18
CA ILE A 21 -6.15 4.18 0.63
C ILE A 21 -7.27 3.67 -0.27
N TYR A 22 -7.13 2.46 -0.80
CA TYR A 22 -8.13 1.82 -1.64
C TYR A 22 -8.12 0.31 -1.43
N HIS A 23 -9.19 -0.37 -1.84
CA HIS A 23 -9.27 -1.83 -1.86
C HIS A 23 -9.53 -2.35 -3.26
N ASN A 24 -8.94 -3.48 -3.62
CA ASN A 24 -9.21 -4.11 -4.91
C ASN A 24 -10.42 -5.06 -4.84
N HIS A 25 -10.72 -5.73 -5.94
CA HIS A 25 -11.82 -6.69 -6.04
C HIS A 25 -11.64 -7.96 -5.19
N CYS A 26 -10.45 -8.17 -4.61
CA CYS A 26 -10.13 -9.25 -3.68
C CYS A 26 -10.13 -8.78 -2.22
N ASP A 27 -10.63 -7.57 -1.93
CA ASP A 27 -10.62 -6.93 -0.61
C ASP A 27 -9.22 -6.72 0.01
N GLU A 28 -8.17 -6.74 -0.80
CA GLU A 28 -6.83 -6.35 -0.36
C GLU A 28 -6.77 -4.84 -0.15
N ILE A 29 -6.21 -4.38 0.96
CA ILE A 29 -6.06 -2.95 1.26
C ILE A 29 -4.71 -2.45 0.76
N PHE A 30 -4.73 -1.37 0.00
CA PHE A 30 -3.54 -0.68 -0.47
C PHE A 30 -3.43 0.70 0.16
N ILE A 31 -2.25 1.04 0.67
CA ILE A 31 -1.89 2.37 1.14
C ILE A 31 -0.77 2.89 0.23
N GLU A 32 -1.05 3.95 -0.50
CA GLU A 32 -0.15 4.57 -1.46
C GLU A 32 0.29 5.95 -0.96
N ASN A 33 1.60 6.21 -0.99
CA ASN A 33 2.13 7.56 -0.92
C ASN A 33 2.36 8.07 -2.35
N PRO A 34 1.47 8.93 -2.90
CA PRO A 34 1.54 9.36 -4.30
C PRO A 34 2.80 10.17 -4.62
N LYS A 35 3.50 10.71 -3.61
CA LYS A 35 4.76 11.46 -3.83
C LYS A 35 5.95 10.53 -4.00
N SER A 36 6.03 9.46 -3.23
CA SER A 36 7.16 8.52 -3.27
C SER A 36 6.90 7.29 -4.12
N GLY A 37 5.65 7.04 -4.54
CA GLY A 37 5.26 5.82 -5.26
C GLY A 37 5.34 4.55 -4.41
N VAL A 38 5.45 4.71 -3.08
CA VAL A 38 5.49 3.57 -2.15
C VAL A 38 4.08 3.00 -2.00
N HIS A 39 3.97 1.69 -2.13
CA HIS A 39 2.73 0.95 -1.85
C HIS A 39 2.92 -0.03 -0.70
N ILE A 40 1.98 0.00 0.23
CA ILE A 40 1.82 -1.01 1.28
C ILE A 40 0.57 -1.81 0.91
N ARG A 41 0.71 -3.12 0.78
CA ARG A 41 -0.40 -4.06 0.58
C ARG A 41 -0.63 -4.81 1.88
N LEU A 42 -1.85 -4.76 2.37
CA LEU A 42 -2.34 -5.62 3.44
C LEU A 42 -3.23 -6.68 2.80
N ASP A 43 -2.71 -7.89 2.73
CA ASP A 43 -3.46 -9.06 2.28
C ASP A 43 -4.10 -9.73 3.51
N ILE A 44 -5.44 -9.74 3.55
CA ILE A 44 -6.25 -10.27 4.67
C ILE A 44 -6.64 -11.74 4.41
N HIS A 45 -6.10 -12.43 3.39
CA HIS A 45 -6.48 -13.81 3.08
C HIS A 45 -6.34 -14.75 4.30
N PRO A 46 -7.45 -15.35 4.79
CA PRO A 46 -7.47 -16.12 6.03
C PRO A 46 -6.77 -17.49 5.94
N TYR A 47 -6.34 -17.93 4.75
CA TYR A 47 -5.80 -19.27 4.50
C TYR A 47 -4.31 -19.27 4.14
N GLY A 48 -3.49 -18.57 4.93
CA GLY A 48 -2.09 -18.96 5.14
C GLY A 48 -1.02 -18.22 4.33
N LYS A 49 -1.37 -17.18 3.57
CA LYS A 49 -0.39 -16.28 2.91
C LYS A 49 -0.69 -14.78 3.06
N GLY A 50 -1.67 -14.43 3.90
CA GLY A 50 -1.94 -13.03 4.24
C GLY A 50 -0.73 -12.41 4.97
N GLY A 51 -0.60 -11.10 4.88
CA GLY A 51 0.56 -10.40 5.43
C GLY A 51 0.65 -8.95 5.00
N LEU A 52 1.69 -8.30 5.52
CA LEU A 52 2.04 -6.94 5.16
C LEU A 52 3.18 -6.98 4.14
N GLU A 53 2.92 -6.46 2.95
CA GLU A 53 3.90 -6.39 1.88
C GLU A 53 4.17 -4.94 1.49
N PHE A 54 5.43 -4.67 1.15
CA PHE A 54 5.90 -3.36 0.74
C PHE A 54 6.47 -3.46 -0.67
N THR A 55 5.93 -2.66 -1.60
CA THR A 55 6.57 -2.47 -2.91
C THR A 55 7.40 -1.20 -2.85
N THR A 56 8.69 -1.37 -2.58
CA THR A 56 9.67 -0.27 -2.54
C THR A 56 11.08 -0.75 -2.91
N HIS A 57 11.92 0.16 -3.40
CA HIS A 57 13.36 -0.09 -3.60
C HIS A 57 14.20 0.30 -2.37
N ASP A 58 13.56 0.99 -1.43
CA ASP A 58 14.14 1.48 -0.18
C ASP A 58 14.24 0.36 0.87
N ARG A 59 14.92 0.65 1.97
CA ARG A 59 15.01 -0.27 3.11
C ARG A 59 13.73 -0.16 3.96
N VAL A 60 13.11 -1.30 4.26
CA VAL A 60 11.98 -1.39 5.19
C VAL A 60 12.47 -1.93 6.53
N GLU A 61 12.23 -1.19 7.61
CA GLU A 61 12.61 -1.59 8.96
C GLU A 61 11.44 -1.50 9.92
N PRO A 62 11.27 -2.46 10.85
CA PRO A 62 10.29 -2.32 11.92
C PRO A 62 10.72 -1.19 12.85
N ILE A 63 9.76 -0.36 13.25
CA ILE A 63 9.95 0.69 14.24
C ILE A 63 8.95 0.52 15.37
N ARG A 64 9.34 0.87 16.59
CA ARG A 64 8.41 0.91 17.71
C ARG A 64 7.66 2.24 17.69
N VAL A 65 6.33 2.18 17.57
CA VAL A 65 5.45 3.35 17.64
C VAL A 65 4.59 3.21 18.89
N SER A 66 5.04 3.85 19.98
CA SER A 66 4.42 3.74 21.31
C SER A 66 4.21 2.28 21.74
N ASN A 67 2.99 1.75 21.53
CA ASN A 67 2.54 0.41 21.90
C ASN A 67 2.28 -0.51 20.69
N MET A 68 2.74 -0.13 19.50
CA MET A 68 2.56 -0.88 18.25
C MET A 68 3.89 -1.05 17.51
N ILE A 69 3.95 -2.03 16.62
CA ILE A 69 5.00 -2.15 15.61
C ILE A 69 4.52 -1.39 14.38
N GLY A 70 5.29 -0.38 13.98
CA GLY A 70 5.16 0.27 12.68
C GLY A 70 6.30 -0.17 11.76
N TRP A 71 6.29 0.36 10.53
CA TRP A 71 7.35 0.12 9.56
C TRP A 71 7.82 1.47 8.99
N SER A 72 9.13 1.66 8.96
CA SER A 72 9.77 2.82 8.35
C SER A 72 10.34 2.43 7.00
N ILE A 73 10.22 3.34 6.03
CA ILE A 73 10.80 3.19 4.69
C ILE A 73 11.88 4.25 4.56
N ILE A 74 13.12 3.80 4.46
CA ILE A 74 14.32 4.63 4.53
C ILE A 74 15.05 4.54 3.20
N PRO A 75 15.31 5.67 2.50
CA PRO A 75 16.09 5.68 1.26
C PRO A 75 17.42 4.95 1.44
N ARG A 76 17.85 4.24 0.40
CA ARG A 76 19.21 3.67 0.36
C ARG A 76 20.27 4.73 0.15
#